data_AF-A0AAE3KS86-F1
#
_entry.id   AF-A0AAE3KS86-F1
#
_cell.length_a   1.000
_cell.length_b   1.000
_cell.length_c   1.000
_cell.angle_alpha   90.00
_cell.angle_beta   90.00
_cell.angle_gamma   90.00
#
_symmetry.space_group_name_H-M   'P 1'
#
loop_
_entity.id
_entity.type
_entity.pdbx_description
1 polymer ?
#
loop_
_entity_poly.entity_id
_entity_poly.type
_entity_poly.pdbx_seq_one_letter_code
_entity_poly.pdbx_strand_id
1 'polypeptide(L)'
;MPNSPLDNLLPLLQRLDQRLEYAIALTKITHQESTDTDSYRGLHVNSEDARRSLSNPPGVPLFYPNAKTELPSDFIPADSRLAQLQQQFELSDFDLEIIAIALAPELDRRYDAIYAYLQDDIRCKLPSVDLALNLLCPHAADKLAKRIHFASESPLIRHNLLHLVPDSTSAKSTLLAREFYLDNQIVRFLLAQPGIDERLAPYCQLIHPTISLINLSLTPELKQGFKTLLSQNSQENKPLSFYFQGTDIPGKLQTAASLAGELQVPLITVNLSVIIENKNNFQPTLKLILREAWFQKAVLYLDGLDSLYGEEQVIYYQYLIEAIAPGFGKNPDNTLAPPFNPD
;
A
#
# COMPACT_ATOMS: atom_id res chain seq x y z
N MET A 1 23.92 7.91 -13.40
CA MET A 1 22.49 8.19 -13.61
C MET A 1 21.76 7.56 -12.45
N PRO A 2 21.02 8.31 -11.62
CA PRO A 2 20.28 7.67 -10.53
C PRO A 2 19.28 6.70 -11.15
N ASN A 3 19.26 5.44 -10.68
CA ASN A 3 18.32 4.40 -11.12
C ASN A 3 16.92 5.00 -11.21
N SER A 4 16.35 5.03 -12.42
CA SER A 4 14.98 5.47 -12.61
C SER A 4 14.08 4.61 -11.72
N PRO A 5 13.02 5.13 -11.09
CA PRO A 5 12.08 4.31 -10.33
C PRO A 5 11.56 3.12 -11.18
N LEU A 6 11.48 3.32 -12.50
CA LEU A 6 11.15 2.30 -13.48
C LEU A 6 12.18 1.16 -13.56
N ASP A 7 13.47 1.42 -13.35
CA ASP A 7 14.52 0.38 -13.46
C ASP A 7 14.37 -0.69 -12.37
N ASN A 8 13.84 -0.31 -11.20
CA ASN A 8 13.57 -1.25 -10.10
C ASN A 8 12.27 -2.05 -10.33
N LEU A 9 11.34 -1.53 -11.13
CA LEU A 9 10.05 -2.16 -11.45
C LEU A 9 10.12 -2.98 -12.74
N LEU A 10 11.02 -2.63 -13.64
CA LEU A 10 11.14 -3.23 -14.97
C LEU A 10 11.25 -4.75 -14.94
N PRO A 11 12.06 -5.36 -14.05
CA PRO A 11 12.20 -6.80 -14.11
C PRO A 11 10.86 -7.48 -13.69
N LEU A 12 10.02 -6.79 -12.89
CA LEU A 12 8.78 -7.33 -12.32
C LEU A 12 7.70 -7.32 -13.40
N LEU A 13 7.69 -6.23 -14.17
CA LEU A 13 6.85 -6.07 -15.35
C LEU A 13 7.25 -7.04 -16.46
N GLN A 14 8.54 -7.27 -16.69
CA GLN A 14 9.00 -8.27 -17.67
C GLN A 14 8.52 -9.68 -17.30
N ARG A 15 8.52 -10.01 -16.01
CA ARG A 15 7.98 -11.28 -15.52
C ARG A 15 6.47 -11.38 -15.70
N LEU A 16 5.75 -10.29 -15.41
CA LEU A 16 4.32 -10.20 -15.67
C LEU A 16 4.03 -10.36 -17.17
N ASP A 17 4.78 -9.68 -18.04
CA ASP A 17 4.65 -9.77 -19.49
C ASP A 17 4.86 -11.20 -19.99
N GLN A 18 5.88 -11.91 -19.49
CA GLN A 18 6.09 -13.34 -19.82
C GLN A 18 4.89 -14.20 -19.42
N ARG A 19 4.30 -13.96 -18.24
CA ARG A 19 3.10 -14.67 -17.80
C ARG A 19 1.87 -14.32 -18.65
N LEU A 20 1.71 -13.06 -19.02
CA LEU A 20 0.60 -12.61 -19.84
C LEU A 20 0.71 -13.13 -21.27
N GLU A 21 1.90 -13.10 -21.88
CA GLU A 21 2.16 -13.67 -23.19
C GLU A 21 1.84 -15.17 -23.20
N TYR A 22 2.26 -15.87 -22.15
CA TYR A 22 1.96 -17.27 -21.96
C TYR A 22 0.44 -17.55 -21.83
N ALA A 23 -0.26 -16.77 -21.00
CA ALA A 23 -1.70 -16.87 -20.82
C ALA A 23 -2.47 -16.61 -22.13
N ILE A 24 -2.01 -15.63 -22.93
CA ILE A 24 -2.58 -15.33 -24.25
C ILE A 24 -2.37 -16.51 -25.21
N ALA A 25 -1.19 -17.12 -25.21
CA ALA A 25 -0.88 -18.28 -26.06
C ALA A 25 -1.77 -19.49 -25.73
N LEU A 26 -1.95 -19.80 -24.44
CA LEU A 26 -2.87 -20.86 -24.02
C LEU A 26 -4.30 -20.57 -24.41
N THR A 27 -4.77 -19.35 -24.16
CA THR A 27 -6.11 -18.92 -24.55
C THR A 27 -6.32 -19.14 -26.05
N LYS A 28 -5.36 -18.74 -26.90
CA LYS A 28 -5.46 -18.97 -28.35
C LYS A 28 -5.54 -20.45 -28.71
N ILE A 29 -4.74 -21.32 -28.10
CA ILE A 29 -4.77 -22.77 -28.36
C ILE A 29 -6.12 -23.36 -27.99
N THR A 30 -6.64 -23.05 -26.80
CA THR A 30 -7.95 -23.54 -26.35
C THR A 30 -9.09 -23.08 -27.27
N HIS A 31 -8.97 -21.91 -27.91
CA HIS A 31 -10.01 -21.33 -28.74
C HIS A 31 -9.86 -21.67 -30.25
N GLN A 32 -8.68 -22.07 -30.72
CA GLN A 32 -8.48 -22.51 -32.11
C GLN A 32 -9.20 -23.84 -32.44
N GLU A 33 -9.57 -24.62 -31.42
CA GLU A 33 -10.41 -25.81 -31.59
C GLU A 33 -11.90 -25.49 -31.78
N SER A 34 -12.34 -24.27 -31.46
CA SER A 34 -13.70 -23.78 -31.75
C SER A 34 -13.68 -23.14 -33.14
N THR A 35 -14.22 -23.84 -34.12
CA THR A 35 -14.44 -23.36 -35.49
C THR A 35 -15.52 -22.28 -35.52
N ASP A 36 -15.22 -21.08 -35.05
CA ASP A 36 -15.84 -19.84 -35.53
C ASP A 36 -15.00 -18.67 -35.04
N THR A 37 -14.64 -17.77 -35.96
CA THR A 37 -14.09 -16.45 -35.64
C THR A 37 -15.19 -15.62 -34.98
N ASP A 38 -15.46 -15.89 -33.70
CA ASP A 38 -16.54 -15.27 -32.96
C ASP A 38 -16.21 -13.79 -32.70
N SER A 39 -16.70 -12.93 -33.59
CA SER A 39 -16.42 -11.48 -33.59
C SER A 39 -17.08 -10.74 -32.42
N TYR A 40 -17.83 -11.46 -31.57
CA TYR A 40 -18.59 -10.94 -30.44
C TYR A 40 -18.17 -11.57 -29.09
N ARG A 41 -16.86 -11.83 -28.92
CA ARG A 41 -16.27 -12.33 -27.68
C ARG A 41 -16.64 -11.45 -26.46
N GLY A 42 -16.99 -12.07 -25.34
CA GLY A 42 -17.46 -11.38 -24.12
C GLY A 42 -18.88 -10.81 -24.16
N LEU A 43 -19.59 -10.89 -25.30
CA LEU A 43 -20.97 -10.41 -25.44
C LEU A 43 -22.01 -11.54 -25.45
N HIS A 44 -21.60 -12.78 -25.78
CA HIS A 44 -22.47 -13.95 -25.81
C HIS A 44 -21.77 -15.17 -25.21
N VAL A 45 -22.45 -15.89 -24.32
CA VAL A 45 -21.99 -17.20 -23.83
C VAL A 45 -22.45 -18.27 -24.83
N ASN A 46 -21.52 -18.86 -25.58
CA ASN A 46 -21.82 -19.97 -26.48
C ASN A 46 -22.06 -21.27 -25.68
N SER A 47 -22.99 -22.12 -26.15
CA SER A 47 -23.26 -23.42 -25.53
C SER A 47 -22.06 -24.36 -25.56
N GLU A 48 -21.18 -24.23 -26.55
CA GLU A 48 -19.94 -25.02 -26.63
C GLU A 48 -18.90 -24.56 -25.60
N ASP A 49 -18.80 -23.25 -25.34
CA ASP A 49 -17.93 -22.72 -24.28
C ASP A 49 -18.43 -23.13 -22.89
N ALA A 50 -19.75 -23.08 -22.65
CA ALA A 50 -20.33 -23.55 -21.40
C ALA A 50 -20.07 -25.05 -21.15
N ARG A 51 -20.17 -25.89 -22.19
CA ARG A 51 -19.82 -27.32 -22.11
C ARG A 51 -18.34 -27.54 -21.85
N ARG A 52 -17.46 -26.76 -22.50
CA ARG A 52 -16.02 -26.81 -22.28
C ARG A 52 -15.65 -26.40 -20.86
N SER A 53 -16.31 -25.39 -20.29
CA SER A 53 -16.13 -25.01 -18.88
C SER A 53 -16.53 -26.13 -17.93
N LEU A 54 -17.56 -26.92 -18.25
CA LEU A 54 -17.97 -28.07 -17.44
C LEU A 54 -17.02 -29.28 -17.55
N SER A 55 -16.28 -29.40 -18.66
CA SER A 55 -15.27 -30.46 -18.85
C SER A 55 -14.04 -30.27 -17.97
N ASN A 56 -13.75 -29.04 -17.55
CA ASN A 56 -12.66 -28.74 -16.62
C ASN A 56 -13.13 -28.95 -15.17
N PRO A 57 -12.35 -29.64 -14.31
CA PRO A 57 -12.71 -29.75 -12.91
C PRO A 57 -12.71 -28.36 -12.25
N PRO A 58 -13.63 -28.11 -11.30
CA PRO A 58 -13.76 -26.81 -10.68
C PRO A 58 -12.47 -26.42 -9.96
N GLY A 59 -12.03 -25.18 -10.18
CA GLY A 59 -10.88 -24.60 -9.50
C GLY A 59 -9.54 -24.78 -10.19
N VAL A 60 -9.44 -25.54 -11.29
CA VAL A 60 -8.19 -25.64 -12.07
C VAL A 60 -7.88 -24.28 -12.72
N PRO A 61 -6.65 -23.75 -12.56
CA PRO A 61 -6.26 -22.49 -13.17
C PRO A 61 -6.21 -22.61 -14.71
N LEU A 62 -6.72 -21.58 -15.40
CA LEU A 62 -6.87 -21.59 -16.85
C LEU A 62 -5.54 -21.36 -17.60
N PHE A 63 -4.59 -20.66 -16.98
CA PHE A 63 -3.40 -20.14 -17.67
C PHE A 63 -2.10 -20.84 -17.24
N TYR A 64 -2.18 -21.98 -16.58
CA TYR A 64 -1.00 -22.69 -16.07
C TYR A 64 -0.86 -24.08 -16.72
N PRO A 65 0.27 -24.40 -17.37
CA PRO A 65 0.52 -25.73 -17.88
C PRO A 65 1.29 -26.55 -16.84
N ASN A 66 1.30 -27.87 -17.03
CA ASN A 66 2.06 -28.84 -16.24
C ASN A 66 3.61 -28.72 -16.29
N ALA A 67 4.19 -27.54 -16.56
CA ALA A 67 5.63 -27.37 -16.66
C ALA A 67 6.14 -26.37 -15.60
N LYS A 68 6.99 -26.88 -14.71
CA LYS A 68 7.86 -26.16 -13.77
C LYS A 68 8.53 -24.97 -14.47
N THR A 69 7.88 -23.82 -14.43
CA THR A 69 8.54 -22.55 -14.69
C THR A 69 8.80 -21.95 -13.30
N GLU A 70 9.70 -22.59 -12.55
CA GLU A 70 10.31 -21.97 -11.37
C GLU A 70 11.20 -20.85 -11.90
N LEU A 71 10.61 -19.67 -12.07
CA LEU A 71 11.33 -18.47 -12.41
C LEU A 71 12.17 -18.04 -11.19
N PRO A 72 13.41 -17.57 -11.40
CA PRO A 72 14.39 -17.36 -10.34
C PRO A 72 13.87 -16.42 -9.23
N SER A 73 14.14 -16.81 -8.00
CA SER A 73 13.70 -16.17 -6.75
C SER A 73 14.45 -14.88 -6.39
N ASP A 74 15.62 -14.64 -6.99
CA ASP A 74 16.45 -13.46 -6.68
C ASP A 74 16.14 -12.31 -7.63
N PHE A 75 15.02 -11.64 -7.38
CA PHE A 75 14.39 -10.78 -8.37
C PHE A 75 14.33 -9.30 -7.93
N ILE A 76 14.33 -9.04 -6.63
CA ILE A 76 14.12 -7.70 -6.07
C ILE A 76 15.47 -7.18 -5.55
N PRO A 77 15.97 -6.04 -6.06
CA PRO A 77 17.12 -5.41 -5.47
C PRO A 77 16.83 -5.10 -3.99
N ALA A 78 17.72 -5.50 -3.08
CA ALA A 78 17.55 -5.29 -1.63
C ALA A 78 17.29 -3.81 -1.26
N ASP A 79 17.81 -2.87 -2.07
CA ASP A 79 17.65 -1.43 -1.87
C ASP A 79 16.41 -0.84 -2.57
N SER A 80 15.59 -1.66 -3.23
CA SER A 80 14.42 -1.19 -3.96
C SER A 80 13.28 -0.77 -3.03
N ARG A 81 12.39 0.11 -3.53
CA ARG A 81 11.17 0.51 -2.82
C ARG A 81 10.22 -0.67 -2.58
N LEU A 82 10.21 -1.65 -3.47
CA LEU A 82 9.45 -2.89 -3.28
C LEU A 82 9.97 -3.70 -2.10
N ALA A 83 11.29 -3.86 -1.95
CA ALA A 83 11.89 -4.51 -0.79
C ALA A 83 11.55 -3.79 0.52
N GLN A 84 11.55 -2.45 0.50
CA GLN A 84 11.14 -1.65 1.67
C GLN A 84 9.67 -1.88 2.04
N LEU A 85 8.75 -1.93 1.05
CA LEU A 85 7.35 -2.29 1.30
C LEU A 85 7.21 -3.72 1.83
N GLN A 86 7.96 -4.65 1.25
CA GLN A 86 7.94 -6.05 1.65
C GLN A 86 8.34 -6.22 3.11
N GLN A 87 9.43 -5.58 3.53
CA GLN A 87 9.92 -5.64 4.90
C GLN A 87 8.98 -4.94 5.88
N GLN A 88 8.41 -3.78 5.49
CA GLN A 88 7.59 -2.97 6.38
C GLN A 88 6.20 -3.58 6.65
N PHE A 89 5.61 -4.21 5.65
CA PHE A 89 4.26 -4.77 5.72
C PHE A 89 4.25 -6.31 5.75
N GLU A 90 5.40 -6.93 5.96
CA GLU A 90 5.58 -8.39 6.02
C GLU A 90 4.97 -9.11 4.80
N LEU A 91 5.16 -8.54 3.61
CA LEU A 91 4.58 -9.06 2.37
C LEU A 91 5.32 -10.32 1.91
N SER A 92 4.57 -11.30 1.43
CA SER A 92 5.14 -12.46 0.75
C SER A 92 5.49 -12.13 -0.71
N ASP A 93 6.33 -12.95 -1.33
CA ASP A 93 6.63 -12.81 -2.77
C ASP A 93 5.37 -12.91 -3.64
N PHE A 94 4.36 -13.66 -3.17
CA PHE A 94 3.06 -13.74 -3.83
C PHE A 94 2.29 -12.42 -3.78
N ASP A 95 2.38 -11.68 -2.67
CA ASP A 95 1.74 -10.37 -2.53
C ASP A 95 2.39 -9.35 -3.47
N LEU A 96 3.70 -9.44 -3.70
CA LEU A 96 4.41 -8.57 -4.63
C LEU A 96 4.00 -8.81 -6.09
N GLU A 97 3.70 -10.06 -6.44
CA GLU A 97 3.17 -10.42 -7.76
C GLU A 97 1.74 -9.90 -7.95
N ILE A 98 0.91 -9.91 -6.90
CA ILE A 98 -0.41 -9.26 -6.92
C ILE A 98 -0.23 -7.74 -7.10
N ILE A 99 0.72 -7.12 -6.39
CA ILE A 99 1.04 -5.70 -6.55
C ILE A 99 1.49 -5.41 -7.98
N ALA A 100 2.28 -6.27 -8.62
CA ALA A 100 2.69 -6.13 -10.01
C ALA A 100 1.48 -6.07 -10.96
N ILE A 101 0.55 -7.02 -10.79
CA ILE A 101 -0.68 -7.10 -11.59
C ILE A 101 -1.54 -5.85 -11.39
N ALA A 102 -1.65 -5.36 -10.15
CA ALA A 102 -2.41 -4.16 -9.83
C ALA A 102 -1.73 -2.86 -10.33
N LEU A 103 -0.41 -2.82 -10.37
CA LEU A 103 0.39 -1.65 -10.78
C LEU A 103 0.47 -1.49 -12.30
N ALA A 104 0.42 -2.59 -13.05
CA ALA A 104 0.57 -2.58 -14.50
C ALA A 104 -0.36 -1.58 -15.25
N PRO A 105 -1.69 -1.52 -14.98
CA PRO A 105 -2.57 -0.57 -15.66
C PRO A 105 -2.28 0.90 -15.31
N GLU A 106 -1.70 1.18 -14.14
CA GLU A 106 -1.27 2.52 -13.73
C GLU A 106 -0.01 2.99 -14.50
N LEU A 107 0.76 2.04 -15.05
CA LEU A 107 1.98 2.30 -15.80
C LEU A 107 1.74 2.43 -17.30
N ASP A 108 0.94 1.54 -17.88
CA ASP A 108 0.67 1.51 -19.32
C ASP A 108 -0.73 0.97 -19.61
N ARG A 109 -1.51 1.73 -20.37
CA ARG A 109 -2.87 1.37 -20.79
C ARG A 109 -2.92 0.13 -21.68
N ARG A 110 -1.79 -0.36 -22.21
CA ARG A 110 -1.74 -1.64 -22.91
C ARG A 110 -2.26 -2.80 -22.06
N TYR A 111 -2.09 -2.72 -20.73
CA TYR A 111 -2.53 -3.77 -19.82
C TYR A 111 -4.06 -3.81 -19.71
N ASP A 112 -4.76 -2.68 -19.86
CA ASP A 112 -6.22 -2.64 -19.94
C ASP A 112 -6.74 -3.62 -21.00
N ALA A 113 -6.18 -3.57 -22.21
CA ALA A 113 -6.59 -4.40 -23.33
C ALA A 113 -6.23 -5.88 -23.11
N ILE A 114 -5.09 -6.16 -22.49
CA ILE A 114 -4.67 -7.53 -22.17
C ILE A 114 -5.58 -8.15 -21.11
N TYR A 115 -5.91 -7.40 -20.06
CA TYR A 115 -6.79 -7.86 -18.99
C TYR A 115 -8.22 -8.06 -19.48
N ALA A 116 -8.73 -7.16 -20.32
CA ALA A 116 -10.01 -7.33 -20.99
C ALA A 116 -10.03 -8.64 -21.82
N TYR A 117 -8.97 -8.90 -22.58
CA TYR A 117 -8.85 -10.11 -23.40
C TYR A 117 -8.77 -11.39 -22.56
N LEU A 118 -8.02 -11.41 -21.46
CA LEU A 118 -7.87 -12.60 -20.63
C LEU A 118 -9.10 -12.88 -19.76
N GLN A 119 -9.83 -11.85 -19.35
CA GLN A 119 -11.05 -11.98 -18.54
C GLN A 119 -12.31 -12.16 -19.38
N ASP A 120 -12.18 -12.06 -20.70
CA ASP A 120 -13.28 -12.14 -21.66
C ASP A 120 -14.40 -11.11 -21.41
N ASP A 121 -14.05 -9.92 -20.90
CA ASP A 121 -14.95 -8.78 -20.78
C ASP A 121 -14.24 -7.51 -21.30
N ILE A 122 -14.77 -6.95 -22.39
CA ILE A 122 -14.23 -5.76 -23.07
C ILE A 122 -14.31 -4.51 -22.17
N ARG A 123 -15.20 -4.50 -21.17
CA ARG A 123 -15.39 -3.37 -20.26
C ARG A 123 -14.43 -3.39 -19.07
N CYS A 124 -13.84 -4.55 -18.77
CA CYS A 124 -12.91 -4.71 -17.65
C CYS A 124 -11.58 -4.02 -17.96
N LYS A 125 -11.20 -3.08 -17.11
CA LYS A 125 -9.90 -2.40 -17.17
C LYS A 125 -8.98 -2.81 -16.02
N LEU A 126 -9.58 -3.24 -14.92
CA LEU A 126 -8.86 -3.68 -13.74
C LEU A 126 -8.72 -5.22 -13.73
N PRO A 127 -7.68 -5.73 -13.08
CA PRO A 127 -7.55 -7.16 -12.85
C PRO A 127 -8.57 -7.65 -11.82
N SER A 128 -9.20 -8.79 -12.09
CA SER A 128 -9.98 -9.52 -11.09
C SER A 128 -9.12 -10.45 -10.24
N VAL A 129 -9.63 -10.79 -9.05
CA VAL A 129 -9.04 -11.82 -8.20
C VAL A 129 -8.90 -13.16 -8.94
N ASP A 130 -9.87 -13.53 -9.80
CA ASP A 130 -9.77 -14.75 -10.59
C ASP A 130 -8.60 -14.71 -11.58
N LEU A 131 -8.42 -13.59 -12.28
CA LEU A 131 -7.29 -13.38 -13.20
C LEU A 131 -5.96 -13.54 -12.46
N ALA A 132 -5.80 -12.87 -11.32
CA ALA A 132 -4.57 -12.97 -10.54
C ALA A 132 -4.27 -14.40 -10.11
N LEU A 133 -5.27 -15.11 -9.59
CA LEU A 133 -5.07 -16.49 -9.16
C LEU A 133 -4.81 -17.45 -10.34
N ASN A 134 -5.43 -17.22 -11.52
CA ASN A 134 -5.15 -18.02 -12.72
C ASN A 134 -3.76 -17.79 -13.30
N LEU A 135 -3.21 -16.57 -13.17
CA LEU A 135 -1.86 -16.23 -13.62
C LEU A 135 -0.77 -16.73 -12.67
N LEU A 136 -1.05 -16.73 -11.36
CA LEU A 136 -0.04 -17.00 -10.33
C LEU A 136 -0.02 -18.44 -9.81
N CYS A 137 -1.15 -19.16 -9.84
CA CYS A 137 -1.27 -20.48 -9.23
C CYS A 137 -1.24 -21.62 -10.28
N PRO A 138 -0.43 -22.67 -10.07
CA PRO A 138 -0.35 -23.84 -10.96
C PRO A 138 -1.46 -24.86 -10.79
N HIS A 139 -1.97 -25.05 -9.57
CA HIS A 139 -2.96 -26.09 -9.28
C HIS A 139 -4.21 -25.53 -8.61
N ALA A 140 -5.30 -26.29 -8.66
CA ALA A 140 -6.56 -25.93 -8.02
C ALA A 140 -6.44 -25.79 -6.49
N ALA A 141 -5.64 -26.66 -5.86
CA ALA A 141 -5.36 -26.57 -4.43
C ALA A 141 -4.64 -25.27 -4.06
N ASP A 142 -3.65 -24.86 -4.86
CA ASP A 142 -2.93 -23.60 -4.69
C ASP A 142 -3.86 -22.41 -4.88
N LYS A 143 -4.72 -22.46 -5.92
CA LYS A 143 -5.73 -21.44 -6.19
C LYS A 143 -6.65 -21.22 -4.99
N LEU A 144 -7.10 -22.30 -4.34
CA LEU A 144 -7.95 -22.24 -3.15
C LEU A 144 -7.18 -21.72 -1.93
N ALA A 145 -5.98 -22.22 -1.67
CA ALA A 145 -5.16 -21.82 -0.53
C ALA A 145 -4.77 -20.32 -0.62
N LYS A 146 -4.43 -19.85 -1.82
CA LYS A 146 -3.95 -18.47 -2.04
C LYS A 146 -5.05 -17.40 -2.02
N ARG A 147 -6.33 -17.79 -1.92
CA ARG A 147 -7.44 -16.84 -1.66
C ARG A 147 -7.29 -16.09 -0.35
N ILE A 148 -6.53 -16.63 0.60
CA ILE A 148 -6.26 -15.98 1.89
C ILE A 148 -5.54 -14.64 1.72
N HIS A 149 -4.79 -14.43 0.64
CA HIS A 149 -4.11 -13.17 0.33
C HIS A 149 -5.09 -12.02 -0.01
N PHE A 150 -6.36 -12.34 -0.30
CA PHE A 150 -7.44 -11.38 -0.53
C PHE A 150 -8.48 -11.33 0.61
N ALA A 151 -8.20 -12.01 1.72
CA ALA A 151 -9.03 -11.93 2.92
C ALA A 151 -8.83 -10.59 3.65
N SER A 152 -9.78 -10.19 4.52
CA SER A 152 -9.68 -8.96 5.31
C SER A 152 -8.41 -8.89 6.17
N GLU A 153 -7.95 -10.05 6.64
CA GLU A 153 -6.77 -10.18 7.51
C GLU A 153 -5.44 -10.20 6.75
N SER A 154 -5.47 -10.26 5.41
CA SER A 154 -4.23 -10.31 4.64
C SER A 154 -3.49 -8.97 4.75
N PRO A 155 -2.15 -8.95 4.71
CA PRO A 155 -1.39 -7.70 4.79
C PRO A 155 -1.81 -6.67 3.73
N LEU A 156 -2.12 -7.14 2.52
CA LEU A 156 -2.56 -6.30 1.39
C LEU A 156 -3.84 -5.51 1.71
N ILE A 157 -4.82 -6.17 2.35
CA ILE A 157 -6.12 -5.56 2.68
C ILE A 157 -6.07 -4.86 4.03
N ARG A 158 -5.51 -5.50 5.06
CA ARG A 158 -5.38 -4.96 6.44
C ARG A 158 -4.68 -3.61 6.47
N HIS A 159 -3.63 -3.45 5.66
CA HIS A 159 -2.86 -2.20 5.56
C HIS A 159 -3.34 -1.26 4.44
N ASN A 160 -4.50 -1.53 3.83
CA ASN A 160 -5.08 -0.75 2.73
C ASN A 160 -4.08 -0.50 1.59
N LEU A 161 -3.24 -1.50 1.27
CA LEU A 161 -2.31 -1.42 0.14
C LEU A 161 -3.04 -1.70 -1.17
N LEU A 162 -4.07 -2.55 -1.10
CA LEU A 162 -4.88 -3.00 -2.22
C LEU A 162 -6.36 -2.89 -1.84
N HIS A 163 -7.16 -2.37 -2.76
CA HIS A 163 -8.59 -2.18 -2.59
C HIS A 163 -9.35 -3.18 -3.46
N LEU A 164 -10.36 -3.83 -2.88
CA LEU A 164 -11.26 -4.74 -3.58
C LEU A 164 -12.58 -4.02 -3.87
N VAL A 165 -12.94 -3.94 -5.15
CA VAL A 165 -14.20 -3.35 -5.60
C VAL A 165 -15.13 -4.41 -6.19
N PRO A 166 -16.45 -4.25 -6.02
CA PRO A 166 -17.39 -5.11 -6.71
C PRO A 166 -17.22 -4.95 -8.23
N ASP A 167 -17.53 -6.01 -8.96
CA ASP A 167 -17.57 -5.95 -10.42
C ASP A 167 -18.53 -4.83 -10.85
N SER A 168 -18.11 -4.03 -11.83
CA SER A 168 -18.89 -3.01 -12.52
C SER A 168 -20.29 -3.48 -12.95
N THR A 169 -20.47 -4.79 -13.17
CA THR A 169 -21.72 -5.38 -13.63
C THR A 169 -22.69 -5.77 -12.50
N SER A 170 -22.21 -5.97 -11.27
CA SER A 170 -23.03 -6.52 -10.18
C SER A 170 -22.59 -6.04 -8.80
N ALA A 171 -23.51 -5.40 -8.08
CA ALA A 171 -23.31 -4.96 -6.69
C ALA A 171 -23.11 -6.11 -5.69
N LYS A 172 -23.42 -7.36 -6.06
CA LYS A 172 -23.19 -8.56 -5.24
C LYS A 172 -22.23 -9.50 -5.96
N SER A 173 -20.99 -9.08 -6.13
CA SER A 173 -19.94 -9.89 -6.73
C SER A 173 -19.34 -10.90 -5.73
N THR A 174 -19.06 -12.10 -6.23
CA THR A 174 -18.26 -13.10 -5.51
C THR A 174 -16.81 -12.63 -5.41
N LEU A 175 -16.01 -13.20 -4.49
CA LEU A 175 -14.61 -12.82 -4.33
C LEU A 175 -13.81 -12.88 -5.65
N LEU A 176 -14.02 -13.93 -6.44
CA LEU A 176 -13.30 -14.14 -7.70
C LEU A 176 -13.65 -13.08 -8.75
N ALA A 177 -14.89 -12.60 -8.76
CA ALA A 177 -15.36 -11.56 -9.66
C ALA A 177 -15.01 -10.14 -9.20
N ARG A 178 -14.48 -9.95 -7.99
CA ARG A 178 -14.06 -8.62 -7.53
C ARG A 178 -12.82 -8.18 -8.29
N GLU A 179 -12.84 -6.93 -8.74
CA GLU A 179 -11.69 -6.26 -9.30
C GLU A 179 -10.86 -5.64 -8.17
N PHE A 180 -9.57 -5.42 -8.42
CA PHE A 180 -8.70 -4.77 -7.45
C PHE A 180 -7.76 -3.76 -8.10
N TYR A 181 -7.35 -2.78 -7.29
CA TYR A 181 -6.37 -1.76 -7.64
C TYR A 181 -5.52 -1.39 -6.42
N LEU A 182 -4.35 -0.80 -6.66
CA LEU A 182 -3.47 -0.33 -5.59
C LEU A 182 -3.95 0.98 -4.98
N ASP A 183 -3.74 1.16 -3.69
CA ASP A 183 -3.93 2.47 -3.09
C ASP A 183 -2.96 3.51 -3.69
N ASN A 184 -3.47 4.71 -3.92
CA ASN A 184 -2.73 5.79 -4.55
C ASN A 184 -1.40 6.10 -3.84
N GLN A 185 -1.32 6.01 -2.51
CA GLN A 185 -0.04 6.24 -1.81
C GLN A 185 1.03 5.21 -2.20
N ILE A 186 0.62 3.96 -2.48
CA ILE A 186 1.54 2.90 -2.90
C ILE A 186 2.03 3.15 -4.32
N VAL A 187 1.12 3.52 -5.22
CA VAL A 187 1.48 3.89 -6.61
C VAL A 187 2.46 5.07 -6.59
N ARG A 188 2.13 6.14 -5.85
CA ARG A 188 3.01 7.31 -5.70
C ARG A 188 4.38 6.95 -5.12
N PHE A 189 4.41 6.10 -4.09
CA PHE A 189 5.65 5.64 -3.48
C PHE A 189 6.51 4.85 -4.47
N LEU A 190 5.94 3.84 -5.14
CA LEU A 190 6.65 3.01 -6.11
C LEU A 190 7.18 3.82 -7.30
N LEU A 191 6.40 4.79 -7.79
CA LEU A 191 6.76 5.68 -8.88
C LEU A 191 7.63 6.87 -8.46
N ALA A 192 7.98 7.00 -7.17
CA ALA A 192 8.77 8.10 -6.62
C ALA A 192 8.16 9.49 -6.87
N GLN A 193 6.84 9.61 -6.87
CA GLN A 193 6.17 10.88 -7.12
C GLN A 193 6.32 11.83 -5.90
N PRO A 194 6.63 13.12 -6.13
CA PRO A 194 6.75 14.09 -5.05
C PRO A 194 5.38 14.52 -4.48
N GLY A 195 5.40 15.15 -3.31
CA GLY A 195 4.23 15.76 -2.65
C GLY A 195 3.51 14.83 -1.67
N ILE A 196 2.35 15.25 -1.16
CA ILE A 196 1.48 14.46 -0.27
C ILE A 196 0.25 13.92 -1.00
N ASP A 197 -0.38 12.89 -0.47
CA ASP A 197 -1.65 12.37 -1.00
C ASP A 197 -2.73 13.46 -0.96
N GLU A 198 -3.51 13.56 -2.04
CA GLU A 198 -4.58 14.55 -2.18
C GLU A 198 -5.63 14.46 -1.07
N ARG A 199 -5.88 13.26 -0.53
CA ARG A 199 -6.80 13.01 0.58
C ARG A 199 -6.30 13.64 1.88
N LEU A 200 -4.99 13.86 2.00
CA LEU A 200 -4.34 14.46 3.16
C LEU A 200 -4.16 15.97 3.04
N ALA A 201 -4.28 16.55 1.84
CA ALA A 201 -4.09 17.99 1.62
C ALA A 201 -4.93 18.92 2.55
N PRO A 202 -6.17 18.57 2.96
CA PRO A 202 -6.94 19.41 3.89
C PRO A 202 -6.37 19.45 5.32
N TYR A 203 -5.63 18.41 5.73
CA TYR A 203 -5.19 18.21 7.11
C TYR A 203 -3.67 18.32 7.28
N CYS A 204 -2.93 18.14 6.19
CA CYS A 204 -1.48 17.99 6.19
C CYS A 204 -0.79 19.00 5.29
N GLN A 205 0.38 19.47 5.72
CA GLN A 205 1.28 20.25 4.89
C GLN A 205 2.69 19.65 4.93
N LEU A 206 3.32 19.58 3.76
CA LEU A 206 4.70 19.16 3.61
C LEU A 206 5.61 20.38 3.61
N ILE A 207 6.53 20.42 4.56
CA ILE A 207 7.50 21.50 4.72
C ILE A 207 8.89 20.92 4.51
N HIS A 208 9.67 21.52 3.61
CA HIS A 208 11.09 21.25 3.49
C HIS A 208 11.86 22.27 4.33
N PRO A 209 12.31 21.91 5.54
CA PRO A 209 12.90 22.87 6.46
C PRO A 209 14.21 23.42 5.90
N THR A 210 14.27 24.74 5.73
CA THR A 210 15.51 25.47 5.37
C THR A 210 16.23 26.01 6.60
N ILE A 211 15.60 25.92 7.77
CA ILE A 211 16.05 26.56 9.01
C ILE A 211 16.86 25.56 9.83
N SER A 212 18.15 25.84 10.05
CA SER A 212 18.99 25.04 10.94
C SER A 212 18.79 25.40 12.41
N LEU A 213 19.00 24.41 13.29
CA LEU A 213 18.92 24.51 14.76
C LEU A 213 19.79 25.63 15.37
N ILE A 214 20.82 26.06 14.64
CA ILE A 214 21.73 27.14 15.04
C ILE A 214 21.01 28.49 15.08
N ASN A 215 20.08 28.73 14.14
CA ASN A 215 19.42 30.03 13.95
C ASN A 215 18.19 30.24 14.85
N LEU A 216 17.80 29.24 15.64
CA LEU A 216 16.67 29.34 16.56
C LEU A 216 17.02 30.14 17.82
N SER A 217 16.07 30.95 18.29
CA SER A 217 16.12 31.63 19.59
C SER A 217 15.79 30.69 20.76
N LEU A 218 16.41 29.50 20.79
CA LEU A 218 16.32 28.55 21.91
C LEU A 218 17.52 28.70 22.85
N THR A 219 17.31 28.33 24.12
CA THR A 219 18.40 28.25 25.10
C THR A 219 19.47 27.25 24.64
N PRO A 220 20.77 27.54 24.86
CA PRO A 220 21.86 26.68 24.39
C PRO A 220 21.82 25.28 25.01
N GLU A 221 21.26 25.12 26.20
CA GLU A 221 21.06 23.84 26.88
C GLU A 221 20.08 22.94 26.11
N LEU A 222 18.96 23.49 25.64
CA LEU A 222 17.99 22.73 24.84
C LEU A 222 18.58 22.34 23.49
N LYS A 223 19.35 23.24 22.85
CA LYS A 223 20.05 22.91 21.59
C LYS A 223 21.02 21.75 21.76
N GLN A 224 21.77 21.70 22.85
CA GLN A 224 22.67 20.58 23.15
C GLN A 224 21.89 19.30 23.49
N GLY A 225 20.84 19.41 24.30
CA GLY A 225 19.97 18.27 24.65
C GLY A 225 19.37 17.61 23.41
N PHE A 226 18.82 18.38 22.47
CA PHE A 226 18.31 17.85 21.20
C PHE A 226 19.40 17.15 20.38
N LYS A 227 20.59 17.76 20.25
CA LYS A 227 21.71 17.14 19.52
C LYS A 227 22.14 15.80 20.13
N THR A 228 22.21 15.71 21.45
CA THR A 228 22.56 14.47 22.15
C THR A 228 21.50 13.40 21.97
N LEU A 229 20.21 13.76 22.06
CA LEU A 229 19.11 12.82 21.87
C LEU A 229 19.03 12.31 20.42
N LEU A 230 19.25 13.19 19.45
CA LEU A 230 19.29 12.80 18.03
C LEU A 230 20.47 11.87 17.72
N SER A 231 21.67 12.15 18.26
CA SER A 231 22.85 11.33 17.99
C SER A 231 22.78 9.97 18.67
N GLN A 232 22.31 9.89 19.91
CA GLN A 232 22.16 8.61 20.64
C GLN A 232 21.12 7.70 19.99
N ASN A 233 19.94 8.23 19.66
CA ASN A 233 18.87 7.40 19.12
C ASN A 233 19.06 7.07 17.63
N SER A 234 19.81 7.87 16.87
CA SER A 234 20.23 7.46 15.53
C SER A 234 21.14 6.22 15.56
N GLN A 235 21.89 5.99 16.64
CA GLN A 235 22.72 4.79 16.80
C GLN A 235 21.90 3.58 17.26
N GLU A 236 20.89 3.79 18.10
CA GLU A 236 20.04 2.72 18.65
C GLU A 236 18.78 2.43 17.82
N ASN A 237 18.53 3.21 16.75
CA ASN A 237 17.34 3.12 15.90
C ASN A 237 16.02 3.16 16.68
N LYS A 238 15.99 3.92 17.78
CA LYS A 238 14.81 4.05 18.65
C LYS A 238 13.91 5.19 18.18
N PRO A 239 12.58 5.02 18.19
CA PRO A 239 11.66 6.09 17.85
C PRO A 239 11.76 7.22 18.89
N LEU A 240 11.92 8.45 18.40
CA LEU A 240 11.86 9.66 19.21
C LEU A 240 10.48 10.28 19.10
N SER A 241 9.88 10.54 20.25
CA SER A 241 8.69 11.38 20.37
C SER A 241 8.99 12.54 21.30
N PHE A 242 8.74 13.76 20.82
CA PHE A 242 8.87 14.97 21.61
C PHE A 242 7.48 15.55 21.88
N TYR A 243 7.21 15.90 23.13
CA TYR A 243 5.99 16.60 23.52
C TYR A 243 6.31 18.06 23.82
N PHE A 244 5.74 18.98 23.04
CA PHE A 244 5.96 20.41 23.19
C PHE A 244 4.78 21.07 23.90
N GLN A 245 4.94 21.36 25.19
CA GLN A 245 3.95 22.10 25.98
C GLN A 245 4.31 23.59 26.02
N GLY A 246 3.31 24.46 25.80
CA GLY A 246 3.50 25.91 25.80
C GLY A 246 2.44 26.67 25.01
N THR A 247 2.35 27.97 25.22
CA THR A 247 1.41 28.86 24.51
C THR A 247 1.97 29.42 23.20
N ASP A 248 3.29 29.30 22.98
CA ASP A 248 3.97 29.77 21.77
C ASP A 248 3.87 28.75 20.63
N ILE A 249 2.71 28.71 19.98
CA ILE A 249 2.43 27.86 18.82
C ILE A 249 3.49 28.02 17.70
N PRO A 250 3.86 29.24 17.25
CA PRO A 250 4.86 29.39 16.20
C PRO A 250 6.26 28.93 16.65
N GLY A 251 6.66 29.15 17.91
CA GLY A 251 7.94 28.67 18.44
C GLY A 251 8.05 27.13 18.45
N LYS A 252 6.95 26.42 18.74
CA LYS A 252 6.89 24.94 18.67
C LYS A 252 7.12 24.45 17.25
N LEU A 253 6.39 25.01 16.28
CA LEU A 253 6.51 24.62 14.88
C LEU A 253 7.92 24.90 14.35
N GLN A 254 8.50 26.05 14.67
CA GLN A 254 9.87 26.38 14.28
C GLN A 254 10.89 25.42 14.89
N THR A 255 10.71 25.02 16.15
CA THR A 255 11.56 24.02 16.80
C THR A 255 11.48 22.67 16.09
N ALA A 256 10.27 22.20 15.77
CA ALA A 256 10.06 20.97 15.02
C ALA A 256 10.68 21.03 13.60
N ALA A 257 10.50 22.16 12.91
CA ALA A 257 11.10 22.39 11.59
C ALA A 257 12.63 22.37 11.65
N SER A 258 13.24 22.95 12.67
CA SER A 258 14.70 22.90 12.81
C SER A 258 15.24 21.53 13.17
N LEU A 259 14.52 20.74 13.97
CA LEU A 259 14.87 19.34 14.23
C LEU A 259 14.85 18.53 12.93
N ALA A 260 13.81 18.70 12.12
CA ALA A 260 13.72 18.07 10.80
C ALA A 260 14.84 18.54 9.86
N GLY A 261 15.19 19.83 9.91
CA GLY A 261 16.30 20.41 9.13
C GLY A 261 17.68 19.87 9.51
N GLU A 262 17.95 19.66 10.80
CA GLU A 262 19.21 19.04 11.27
C GLU A 262 19.30 17.57 10.82
N LEU A 263 18.16 16.86 10.80
CA LEU A 263 18.05 15.50 10.29
C LEU A 263 18.02 15.41 8.75
N GLN A 264 17.96 16.54 8.05
CA GLN A 264 17.84 16.63 6.58
C GLN A 264 16.63 15.87 6.02
N VAL A 265 15.55 15.81 6.79
CA VAL A 265 14.30 15.14 6.41
C VAL A 265 13.16 16.15 6.27
N PRO A 266 12.14 15.85 5.44
CA PRO A 266 10.94 16.67 5.39
C PRO A 266 10.18 16.66 6.73
N LEU A 267 9.40 17.72 6.96
CA LEU A 267 8.45 17.81 8.07
C LEU A 267 7.03 17.73 7.49
N ILE A 268 6.21 16.83 8.02
CA ILE A 268 4.77 16.79 7.75
C ILE A 268 4.05 17.36 8.97
N THR A 269 3.38 18.49 8.80
CA THR A 269 2.52 19.05 9.84
C THR A 269 1.11 18.51 9.66
N VAL A 270 0.45 18.18 10.78
CA VAL A 270 -0.91 17.65 10.80
C VAL A 270 -1.74 18.46 11.79
N ASN A 271 -2.90 18.93 11.36
CA ASN A 271 -3.85 19.56 12.26
C ASN A 271 -4.87 18.53 12.77
N LEU A 272 -4.71 18.07 14.02
CA LEU A 272 -5.60 17.06 14.60
C LEU A 272 -7.02 17.59 14.83
N SER A 273 -7.17 18.87 15.13
CA SER A 273 -8.48 19.48 15.40
C SER A 273 -9.44 19.32 14.22
N VAL A 274 -8.94 19.51 12.99
CA VAL A 274 -9.74 19.37 11.75
C VAL A 274 -10.08 17.90 11.46
N ILE A 275 -9.23 16.95 11.87
CA ILE A 275 -9.50 15.51 11.68
C ILE A 275 -10.60 15.04 12.64
N ILE A 276 -10.60 15.53 13.87
CA ILE A 276 -11.58 15.15 14.92
C ILE A 276 -12.99 15.60 14.56
N GLU A 277 -13.15 16.72 13.85
CA GLU A 277 -14.46 17.17 13.33
C GLU A 277 -15.13 16.07 12.47
N ASN A 278 -14.33 15.27 11.76
CA ASN A 278 -14.77 14.13 10.97
C ASN A 278 -14.56 12.80 11.72
N LYS A 279 -15.23 12.61 12.86
CA LYS A 279 -15.14 11.45 13.77
C LYS A 279 -15.04 10.07 13.08
N ASN A 280 -15.78 9.86 11.99
CA ASN A 280 -15.81 8.58 11.25
C ASN A 280 -14.54 8.29 10.43
N ASN A 281 -13.78 9.32 10.07
CA ASN A 281 -12.59 9.19 9.22
C ASN A 281 -11.28 9.30 10.00
N PHE A 282 -11.32 9.48 11.33
CA PHE A 282 -10.11 9.67 12.13
C PHE A 282 -9.12 8.50 12.00
N GLN A 283 -9.57 7.27 12.22
CA GLN A 283 -8.71 6.08 12.14
C GLN A 283 -8.12 5.84 10.73
N PRO A 284 -8.91 5.82 9.63
CA PRO A 284 -8.35 5.63 8.30
C PRO A 284 -7.42 6.79 7.91
N THR A 285 -7.76 8.04 8.22
CA THR A 285 -6.89 9.19 7.93
C THR A 285 -5.58 9.13 8.71
N LEU A 286 -5.59 8.76 9.99
CA LEU A 286 -4.36 8.61 10.77
C LEU A 286 -3.44 7.53 10.19
N LYS A 287 -3.99 6.39 9.74
CA LYS A 287 -3.22 5.36 9.04
C LYS A 287 -2.56 5.90 7.76
N LEU A 288 -3.30 6.69 6.96
CA LEU A 288 -2.76 7.33 5.75
C LEU A 288 -1.63 8.31 6.06
N ILE A 289 -1.77 9.10 7.13
CA ILE A 289 -0.76 10.08 7.58
C ILE A 289 0.52 9.39 8.01
N LEU A 290 0.42 8.38 8.88
CA LEU A 290 1.58 7.63 9.36
C LEU A 290 2.31 6.93 8.21
N ARG A 291 1.55 6.38 7.26
CA ARG A 291 2.09 5.76 6.05
C ARG A 291 2.78 6.79 5.14
N GLU A 292 2.20 7.98 4.96
CA GLU A 292 2.83 9.08 4.20
C GLU A 292 4.14 9.53 4.86
N ALA A 293 4.16 9.68 6.19
CA ALA A 293 5.36 10.02 6.95
C ALA A 293 6.47 8.98 6.78
N TRP A 294 6.10 7.69 6.80
CA TRP A 294 7.04 6.60 6.52
C TRP A 294 7.58 6.65 5.09
N PHE A 295 6.72 6.83 4.08
CA PHE A 295 7.13 6.92 2.67
C PHE A 295 8.12 8.04 2.39
N GLN A 296 7.90 9.20 3.01
CA GLN A 296 8.74 10.37 2.82
C GLN A 296 9.95 10.40 3.77
N LYS A 297 10.05 9.44 4.70
CA LYS A 297 11.00 9.45 5.82
C LYS A 297 10.94 10.79 6.57
N ALA A 298 9.72 11.30 6.76
CA ALA A 298 9.44 12.61 7.30
C ALA A 298 9.30 12.59 8.82
N VAL A 299 9.64 13.70 9.47
CA VAL A 299 9.25 13.96 10.85
C VAL A 299 7.78 14.37 10.86
N LEU A 300 7.00 13.73 11.72
CA LEU A 300 5.57 14.03 11.90
C LEU A 300 5.41 15.05 13.04
N TYR A 301 4.80 16.19 12.73
CA TYR A 301 4.39 17.19 13.72
C TYR A 301 2.87 17.18 13.86
N LEU A 302 2.40 16.77 15.03
CA LEU A 302 0.98 16.70 15.36
C LEU A 302 0.58 17.95 16.14
N ASP A 303 -0.17 18.84 15.51
CA ASP A 303 -0.70 20.05 16.14
C ASP A 303 -2.10 19.80 16.73
N GLY A 304 -2.39 20.47 17.84
CA GLY A 304 -3.70 20.39 18.49
C GLY A 304 -3.95 19.08 19.26
N LEU A 305 -2.91 18.47 19.86
CA LEU A 305 -3.08 17.32 20.77
C LEU A 305 -4.02 17.63 21.95
N ASP A 306 -4.07 18.89 22.39
CA ASP A 306 -4.96 19.35 23.46
C ASP A 306 -6.45 19.07 23.15
N SER A 307 -6.82 19.07 21.86
CA SER A 307 -8.18 18.79 21.37
C SER A 307 -8.62 17.34 21.55
N LEU A 308 -7.71 16.43 21.93
CA LEU A 308 -8.01 15.00 22.15
C LEU A 308 -8.26 14.63 23.62
N TYR A 309 -8.07 15.56 24.56
CA TYR A 309 -8.22 15.31 26.01
C TYR A 309 -9.67 15.41 26.52
N GLY A 310 -10.67 15.57 25.64
CA GLY A 310 -12.09 15.55 26.05
C GLY A 310 -12.55 14.16 26.48
N GLU A 311 -13.49 14.08 27.44
CA GLU A 311 -14.05 12.82 27.96
C GLU A 311 -14.65 11.91 26.87
N GLU A 312 -15.15 12.48 25.76
CA GLU A 312 -15.64 11.72 24.59
C GLU A 312 -14.55 11.25 23.61
N GLN A 313 -13.31 11.74 23.76
CA GLN A 313 -12.23 11.61 22.76
C GLN A 313 -11.06 10.73 23.21
N VAL A 314 -11.14 10.17 24.43
CA VAL A 314 -10.13 9.28 25.02
C VAL A 314 -9.79 8.08 24.11
N ILE A 315 -10.79 7.55 23.39
CA ILE A 315 -10.60 6.44 22.43
C ILE A 315 -9.66 6.85 21.29
N TYR A 316 -9.76 8.09 20.79
CA TYR A 316 -8.91 8.60 19.73
C TYR A 316 -7.49 8.89 20.22
N TYR A 317 -7.36 9.34 21.46
CA TYR A 317 -6.05 9.52 22.10
C TYR A 317 -5.34 8.18 22.31
N GLN A 318 -6.04 7.16 22.84
CA GLN A 318 -5.49 5.81 22.98
C GLN A 318 -5.05 5.24 21.63
N TYR A 319 -5.88 5.35 20.60
CA TYR A 319 -5.54 4.90 19.25
C TYR A 319 -4.32 5.64 18.68
N LEU A 320 -4.18 6.95 18.94
CA LEU A 320 -3.03 7.73 18.51
C LEU A 320 -1.74 7.29 19.22
N ILE A 321 -1.80 7.01 20.52
CA ILE A 321 -0.64 6.50 21.28
C ILE A 321 -0.27 5.10 20.80
N GLU A 322 -1.24 4.20 20.59
CA GLU A 322 -1.00 2.87 20.02
C GLU A 322 -0.38 2.96 18.62
N ALA A 323 -0.84 3.91 17.79
CA ALA A 323 -0.33 4.09 16.44
C ALA A 323 1.07 4.72 16.39
N ILE A 324 1.46 5.50 17.39
CA ILE A 324 2.79 6.12 17.50
C ILE A 324 3.77 5.23 18.30
N ALA A 325 3.27 4.24 19.05
CA ALA A 325 4.10 3.32 19.80
C ALA A 325 5.11 2.58 18.89
N PRO A 326 6.29 2.19 19.43
CA PRO A 326 7.31 1.46 18.67
C PRO A 326 6.76 0.12 18.16
N GLY A 327 6.25 0.09 16.93
CA GLY A 327 5.60 -1.13 16.43
C GLY A 327 4.67 -0.96 15.24
N PHE A 328 4.56 0.21 14.60
CA PHE A 328 3.76 0.35 13.37
C PHE A 328 4.40 -0.50 12.24
N GLY A 329 3.97 -1.76 12.15
CA GLY A 329 4.55 -2.84 11.34
C GLY A 329 4.53 -4.21 12.01
N LYS A 330 4.50 -4.29 13.35
CA LYS A 330 4.35 -5.54 14.11
C LYS A 330 3.04 -5.54 14.89
N ASN A 331 2.05 -6.20 14.30
CA ASN A 331 0.85 -6.74 14.93
C ASN A 331 0.13 -5.85 15.97
N PRO A 332 -0.99 -5.18 15.61
CA PRO A 332 -1.77 -4.38 16.56
C PRO A 332 -2.59 -5.20 17.57
N ASP A 333 -2.47 -6.55 17.60
CA ASP A 333 -3.25 -7.41 18.51
C ASP A 333 -2.60 -7.69 19.87
N ASN A 334 -1.47 -7.08 20.21
CA ASN A 334 -0.87 -7.28 21.52
C ASN A 334 -1.39 -6.25 22.53
N THR A 335 -2.61 -6.50 23.02
CA THR A 335 -3.19 -5.89 24.23
C THR A 335 -2.16 -5.84 25.36
N LEU A 336 -1.64 -4.65 25.66
CA LEU A 336 -1.05 -4.34 26.95
C LEU A 336 -2.04 -3.49 27.74
N ALA A 337 -2.60 -4.10 28.77
CA ALA A 337 -3.44 -3.46 29.77
C ALA A 337 -2.78 -2.18 30.32
N PRO A 338 -3.58 -1.17 30.70
CA PRO A 338 -3.06 0.12 31.12
C PRO A 338 -2.42 0.01 32.50
N PRO A 339 -1.25 0.59 32.74
CA PRO A 339 -0.95 1.17 34.03
C PRO A 339 -1.22 2.66 33.89
N PHE A 340 -2.26 3.20 34.51
CA PHE A 340 -2.19 4.47 35.23
C PHE A 340 -3.55 4.73 35.89
N ASN A 341 -3.58 4.40 37.18
CA ASN A 341 -4.55 4.88 38.15
C ASN A 341 -4.09 6.30 38.58
N PRO A 342 -4.98 7.31 38.63
CA PRO A 342 -4.62 8.64 39.09
C PRO A 342 -4.72 8.71 40.62
N ASP A 343 -3.63 9.06 41.27
CA ASP A 343 -3.62 9.73 42.58
C ASP A 343 -2.67 10.93 42.50
#